data_AF-A0A9E3W2J3-F1
#
_entry.id   AF-A0A9E3W2J3-F1
#
_cell.length_a   1.000
_cell.length_b   1.000
_cell.length_c   1.000
_cell.angle_alpha   90.00
_cell.angle_beta   90.00
_cell.angle_gamma   90.00
#
_symmetry.space_group_name_H-M   'P 1'
#
loop_
_entity.id
_entity.type
_entity.pdbx_description
1 polymer ?
#
loop_
_entity_poly.entity_id
_entity_poly.type
_entity_poly.pdbx_seq_one_letter_code
_entity_poly.pdbx_strand_id
1 'polypeptide(L)'
;MRILVTGSNGQLGRSLQKIAKTDRIHDWHFTDVDELDITKTTQVKHYLNSQNIEVCINCAAYTAVDKAEDDQQMAHLLNATAPQILANACRETNALLIHISTDYVFDGLNHKPYQEDDPISPASAYAKS
;
A
#
# COMPACT_ATOMS: atom_id res chain seq x y z
N MET A 1 -2.60 13.29 -14.63
CA MET A 1 -1.54 12.53 -13.94
C MET A 1 -1.69 11.05 -14.26
N ARG A 2 -0.58 10.30 -14.27
CA ARG A 2 -0.57 8.84 -14.34
C ARG A 2 -0.56 8.23 -12.94
N ILE A 3 -1.61 7.51 -12.61
CA ILE A 3 -1.88 7.00 -11.26
C ILE A 3 -1.80 5.48 -11.28
N LEU A 4 -0.84 4.90 -10.55
CA LEU A 4 -0.76 3.47 -10.28
C LEU A 4 -1.53 3.13 -9.01
N VAL A 5 -2.33 2.07 -9.04
CA VAL A 5 -2.97 1.46 -7.87
C VAL A 5 -2.55 -0.01 -7.78
N THR A 6 -1.81 -0.38 -6.73
CA THR A 6 -1.40 -1.77 -6.46
C THR A 6 -2.41 -2.46 -5.55
N GLY A 7 -2.52 -3.80 -5.62
CA GLY A 7 -3.53 -4.55 -4.88
C GLY A 7 -4.94 -4.19 -5.35
N SER A 8 -5.09 -3.96 -6.66
CA SER A 8 -6.29 -3.39 -7.25
C SER A 8 -7.52 -4.30 -7.15
N ASN A 9 -7.33 -5.61 -6.92
CA ASN A 9 -8.44 -6.54 -6.67
C ASN A 9 -8.93 -6.53 -5.22
N GLY A 10 -8.27 -5.79 -4.32
CA GLY A 10 -8.72 -5.55 -2.95
C GLY A 10 -9.98 -4.67 -2.88
N GLN A 11 -10.53 -4.49 -1.68
CA GLN A 11 -11.76 -3.70 -1.47
C GLN A 11 -11.61 -2.24 -1.91
N LEU A 12 -10.54 -1.58 -1.47
CA LEU A 12 -10.25 -0.20 -1.84
C LEU A 12 -9.87 -0.09 -3.33
N GLY A 13 -9.03 -0.99 -3.84
CA GLY A 13 -8.65 -1.04 -5.25
C GLY A 13 -9.85 -1.10 -6.19
N ARG A 14 -10.81 -2.01 -5.93
CA ARG A 14 -12.06 -2.12 -6.70
C ARG A 14 -12.95 -0.87 -6.59
N SER A 15 -12.90 -0.19 -5.45
CA SER A 15 -13.63 1.06 -5.26
C SER A 15 -13.01 2.20 -6.09
N LEU A 16 -11.68 2.29 -6.11
CA LEU A 16 -10.94 3.22 -6.96
C LEU A 16 -11.17 2.92 -8.46
N GLN A 17 -11.22 1.65 -8.86
CA GLN A 17 -11.58 1.26 -10.24
C GLN A 17 -12.96 1.79 -10.66
N LYS A 18 -13.95 1.81 -9.75
CA LYS A 18 -15.28 2.38 -10.06
C LYS A 18 -15.20 3.89 -10.28
N ILE A 19 -14.43 4.59 -9.47
CA ILE A 19 -14.21 6.05 -9.59
C ILE A 19 -13.49 6.36 -10.91
N ALA A 20 -12.44 5.60 -11.23
CA ALA A 20 -11.65 5.76 -12.45
C ALA A 20 -12.48 5.66 -13.74
N LYS A 21 -13.57 4.88 -13.75
CA LYS A 21 -14.48 4.80 -14.92
C LYS A 21 -15.16 6.13 -15.27
N THR A 22 -15.34 6.99 -14.27
CA THR A 22 -15.98 8.31 -14.43
C THR A 22 -14.97 9.44 -14.54
N ASP A 23 -13.72 9.20 -14.14
CA ASP A 23 -12.63 10.16 -14.27
C ASP A 23 -12.10 10.18 -15.72
N ARG A 24 -12.02 11.37 -16.30
CA ARG A 24 -11.56 11.59 -17.68
C ARG A 24 -10.24 12.36 -17.76
N ILE A 25 -9.68 12.74 -16.60
CA ILE A 25 -8.52 13.62 -16.49
C ILE A 25 -7.25 12.81 -16.24
N HIS A 26 -7.34 11.75 -15.44
CA HIS A 26 -6.20 10.93 -15.05
C HIS A 26 -6.12 9.64 -15.86
N ASP A 27 -4.89 9.16 -16.04
CA ASP A 27 -4.59 7.88 -16.66
C ASP A 27 -4.33 6.86 -15.55
N TRP A 28 -5.25 5.91 -15.39
CA TRP A 28 -5.26 4.96 -14.28
C TRP A 28 -4.67 3.62 -14.67
N HIS A 29 -3.68 3.18 -13.89
CA HIS A 29 -2.99 1.90 -14.02
C HIS A 29 -3.35 1.06 -12.80
N PHE A 30 -4.03 -0.06 -13.00
CA PHE A 30 -4.41 -0.97 -11.93
C PHE A 30 -3.62 -2.27 -12.06
N THR A 31 -2.93 -2.65 -10.99
CA THR A 31 -2.17 -3.91 -10.95
C THR A 31 -2.52 -4.70 -9.69
N ASP A 32 -2.39 -6.01 -9.79
CA ASP A 32 -2.34 -6.92 -8.66
C ASP A 32 -1.05 -7.75 -8.74
N VAL A 33 -0.90 -8.74 -7.86
CA VAL A 33 0.34 -9.52 -7.73
C VAL A 33 0.77 -10.23 -9.03
N ASP A 34 -0.20 -10.59 -9.88
CA ASP A 34 0.06 -11.29 -11.15
C ASP A 34 0.65 -10.36 -12.22
N GLU A 35 0.34 -9.07 -12.19
CA GLU A 35 0.87 -8.07 -13.14
C GLU A 35 2.08 -7.30 -12.59
N LEU A 36 2.11 -7.03 -11.29
CA LEU A 36 3.20 -6.32 -10.62
C LEU A 36 3.38 -6.81 -9.18
N ASP A 37 4.36 -7.68 -8.97
CA ASP A 37 4.79 -8.10 -7.65
C ASP A 37 5.60 -6.99 -6.96
N ILE A 38 4.95 -6.30 -6.01
CA ILE A 38 5.53 -5.18 -5.27
C ILE A 38 6.68 -5.58 -4.33
N THR A 39 6.90 -6.89 -4.12
CA THR A 39 8.08 -7.39 -3.39
C THR A 39 9.35 -7.39 -4.25
N LYS A 40 9.25 -7.11 -5.56
CA LYS A 40 10.37 -7.15 -6.50
C LYS A 40 10.82 -5.75 -6.90
N THR A 41 11.89 -5.27 -6.27
CA THR A 41 12.46 -3.92 -6.49
C THR A 41 12.67 -3.57 -7.95
N THR A 42 13.21 -4.49 -8.75
CA THR A 42 13.48 -4.25 -10.17
C THR A 42 12.22 -4.10 -10.99
N GLN A 43 11.17 -4.89 -10.72
CA GLN A 43 9.89 -4.79 -11.40
C GLN A 43 9.19 -3.48 -11.06
N VAL A 44 9.12 -3.13 -9.78
CA VAL A 44 8.52 -1.87 -9.32
C VAL A 44 9.19 -0.67 -9.98
N LYS A 45 10.52 -0.57 -9.87
CA LYS A 45 11.27 0.54 -10.46
C LYS A 45 11.10 0.62 -11.98
N HIS A 46 11.13 -0.52 -12.66
CA HIS A 46 10.92 -0.56 -14.11
C HIS A 46 9.51 -0.11 -14.49
N TYR A 47 8.49 -0.57 -13.78
CA TYR A 47 7.11 -0.19 -14.03
C TYR A 47 6.89 1.32 -13.86
N LEU A 48 7.31 1.88 -12.72
CA LEU A 48 7.15 3.31 -12.43
C LEU A 48 7.81 4.19 -13.50
N ASN A 49 9.03 3.85 -13.92
CA ASN A 49 9.75 4.59 -14.97
C ASN A 49 9.11 4.41 -16.35
N SER A 50 8.86 3.17 -16.77
CA SER A 50 8.36 2.86 -18.12
C SER A 50 6.97 3.44 -18.38
N GLN A 51 6.12 3.45 -17.34
CA GLN A 51 4.79 4.03 -17.41
C GLN A 51 4.76 5.51 -17.06
N ASN A 52 5.88 6.13 -16.66
CA ASN A 52 5.94 7.52 -16.18
C ASN A 52 4.91 7.78 -15.07
N ILE A 53 4.88 6.93 -14.05
CA ILE A 53 3.93 7.05 -12.93
C ILE A 53 4.23 8.32 -12.12
N GLU A 54 3.21 9.14 -11.89
CA GLU A 54 3.29 10.37 -11.10
C GLU A 54 2.76 10.17 -9.68
N VAL A 55 1.80 9.25 -9.50
CA VAL A 55 1.22 8.90 -8.20
C VAL A 55 1.10 7.38 -8.09
N CYS A 56 1.56 6.80 -6.99
CA CYS A 56 1.39 5.40 -6.64
C CYS A 56 0.53 5.29 -5.38
N ILE A 57 -0.60 4.58 -5.46
CA ILE A 57 -1.50 4.30 -4.34
C ILE A 57 -1.34 2.82 -3.98
N ASN A 58 -0.71 2.55 -2.83
CA ASN A 58 -0.52 1.19 -2.35
C ASN A 58 -1.75 0.68 -1.59
N CYS A 59 -2.56 -0.15 -2.23
CA CYS A 59 -3.67 -0.87 -1.58
C CYS A 59 -3.35 -2.34 -1.30
N ALA A 60 -2.18 -2.82 -1.71
CA ALA A 60 -1.72 -4.17 -1.43
C ALA A 60 -1.22 -4.27 0.03
N ALA A 61 -1.71 -5.27 0.75
CA ALA A 61 -1.33 -5.58 2.12
C ALA A 61 -1.69 -7.04 2.45
N TYR A 62 -1.00 -7.63 3.43
CA TYR A 62 -1.42 -8.86 4.08
C TYR A 62 -2.42 -8.52 5.19
N THR A 63 -3.72 -8.68 4.91
CA THR A 63 -4.80 -8.25 5.81
C THR A 63 -5.43 -9.38 6.64
N ALA A 64 -4.89 -10.60 6.57
CA ALA A 64 -5.37 -11.72 7.37
C ALA A 64 -4.77 -11.64 8.79
N VAL A 65 -5.35 -10.79 9.64
CA VAL A 65 -4.80 -10.42 10.97
C VAL A 65 -4.43 -11.65 11.81
N ASP A 66 -5.35 -12.59 11.98
CA ASP A 66 -5.08 -13.80 12.80
C ASP A 66 -3.93 -14.64 12.23
N LYS A 67 -3.86 -14.74 10.89
CA LYS A 67 -2.80 -15.50 10.22
C LYS A 67 -1.45 -14.79 10.26
N ALA A 68 -1.43 -13.47 10.43
CA ALA A 68 -0.19 -12.72 10.51
C ALA A 68 0.63 -13.11 11.75
N GLU A 69 -0.01 -13.60 12.82
CA GLU A 69 0.68 -14.11 14.01
C GLU A 69 1.50 -15.38 13.71
N ASP A 70 0.97 -16.25 12.85
CA ASP A 70 1.64 -17.49 12.42
C ASP A 70 2.60 -17.26 11.24
N ASP A 71 2.25 -16.36 10.32
CA ASP A 71 2.98 -16.05 9.09
C ASP A 71 3.58 -14.64 9.11
N GLN A 72 4.36 -14.36 10.15
CA GLN A 72 4.97 -13.05 10.38
C GLN A 72 5.92 -12.65 9.25
N GLN A 73 6.57 -13.62 8.61
CA GLN A 73 7.48 -13.36 7.49
C GLN A 73 6.73 -12.79 6.29
N MET A 74 5.60 -13.41 5.92
CA MET A 74 4.80 -12.91 4.80
C MET A 74 4.12 -11.58 5.14
N ALA A 75 3.64 -11.42 6.38
CA ALA A 75 3.12 -10.14 6.86
C ALA A 75 4.17 -9.03 6.74
N HIS A 76 5.38 -9.25 7.24
CA HIS A 76 6.47 -8.28 7.16
C HIS A 76 6.94 -8.02 5.72
N LEU A 77 6.96 -9.04 4.87
CA LEU A 77 7.30 -8.89 3.46
C LEU A 77 6.31 -7.96 2.75
N LEU A 78 5.01 -8.16 2.96
CA LEU A 78 3.98 -7.38 2.27
C LEU A 78 3.66 -6.03 2.92
N ASN A 79 3.71 -5.91 4.24
CA ASN A 79 3.29 -4.70 4.96
C ASN A 79 4.45 -3.74 5.28
N ALA A 80 5.71 -4.21 5.34
CA ALA A 80 6.87 -3.34 5.57
C ALA A 80 7.78 -3.30 4.35
N THR A 81 8.23 -4.46 3.89
CA THR A 81 9.30 -4.53 2.87
C THR A 81 8.79 -4.00 1.53
N ALA A 82 7.61 -4.44 1.09
CA ALA A 82 7.06 -3.97 -0.18
C ALA A 82 6.70 -2.47 -0.19
N PRO A 83 6.10 -1.88 0.85
CA PRO A 83 5.96 -0.43 0.96
C PRO A 83 7.29 0.32 0.97
N GLN A 84 8.33 -0.22 1.61
CA GLN A 84 9.68 0.36 1.54
C GLN A 84 10.22 0.35 0.11
N ILE A 85 10.03 -0.74 -0.64
CA ILE A 85 10.42 -0.83 -2.05
C ILE A 85 9.68 0.24 -2.87
N LEU A 86 8.36 0.34 -2.71
CA LEU A 86 7.54 1.35 -3.39
C LEU A 86 7.99 2.77 -3.04
N ALA A 87 8.26 3.07 -1.78
CA ALA A 87 8.72 4.38 -1.33
C ALA A 87 10.07 4.77 -1.95
N ASN A 88 11.03 3.83 -1.96
CA ASN A 88 12.32 4.06 -2.60
C ASN A 88 12.18 4.29 -4.11
N ALA A 89 11.38 3.47 -4.79
CA ALA A 89 11.14 3.61 -6.23
C ALA A 89 10.44 4.94 -6.55
N CYS A 90 9.39 5.30 -5.79
CA CYS A 90 8.69 6.58 -5.95
C CYS A 90 9.63 7.77 -5.75
N ARG A 91 10.50 7.74 -4.73
CA ARG A 91 11.51 8.78 -4.52
C ARG A 91 12.47 8.90 -5.70
N GLU A 92 12.93 7.79 -6.25
CA GLU A 92 13.85 7.78 -7.40
C GLU A 92 13.20 8.28 -8.68
N THR A 93 11.89 8.06 -8.87
CA THR A 93 11.14 8.50 -10.05
C THR A 93 10.38 9.80 -9.84
N ASN A 94 10.54 10.46 -8.68
CA ASN A 94 9.79 11.66 -8.28
C ASN A 94 8.26 11.48 -8.35
N ALA A 95 7.78 10.28 -7.99
CA ALA A 95 6.36 9.99 -7.87
C ALA A 95 5.89 10.21 -6.42
N LEU A 96 4.63 10.62 -6.25
CA LEU A 96 3.98 10.67 -4.94
C LEU A 96 3.55 9.24 -4.53
N LEU A 97 3.88 8.83 -3.30
CA LEU A 97 3.37 7.58 -2.72
C LEU A 97 2.24 7.88 -1.73
N ILE A 98 1.11 7.22 -1.90
CA ILE A 98 0.02 7.13 -0.92
C ILE A 98 0.00 5.70 -0.40
N HIS A 99 0.31 5.49 0.88
CA HIS A 99 0.30 4.18 1.52
C HIS A 99 -0.86 4.09 2.51
N ILE A 100 -1.69 3.07 2.34
CA ILE A 100 -2.84 2.83 3.22
C ILE A 100 -2.40 1.96 4.39
N SER A 101 -2.48 2.53 5.59
CA SER A 101 -2.14 1.86 6.84
C SER A 101 -3.40 1.45 7.61
N THR A 102 -3.31 1.31 8.92
CA THR A 102 -4.36 0.80 9.81
C THR A 102 -4.36 1.54 11.14
N ASP A 103 -5.52 1.61 11.77
CA ASP A 103 -5.70 2.02 13.16
C ASP A 103 -5.04 1.05 14.16
N TYR A 104 -4.70 -0.17 13.75
CA TYR A 104 -4.07 -1.18 14.60
C TYR A 104 -2.64 -0.78 15.04
N VAL A 105 -2.08 0.30 14.50
CA VAL A 105 -0.84 0.93 15.00
C VAL A 105 -0.99 1.45 16.43
N PHE A 106 -2.22 1.64 16.91
CA PHE A 106 -2.53 2.00 18.29
C PHE A 106 -2.95 0.78 19.12
N ASP A 107 -2.89 0.91 20.45
CA ASP A 107 -3.23 -0.17 21.40
C ASP A 107 -4.74 -0.30 21.69
N GLY A 108 -5.55 0.67 21.27
CA GLY A 108 -6.98 0.72 21.55
C GLY A 108 -7.34 1.03 23.01
N LEU A 109 -6.37 1.41 23.85
CA LEU A 109 -6.59 1.64 25.29
C LEU A 109 -7.04 3.06 25.62
N ASN A 110 -7.02 3.97 24.64
CA ASN A 110 -7.43 5.35 24.85
C ASN A 110 -8.97 5.45 25.02
N HIS A 111 -9.42 6.41 25.83
CA HIS A 111 -10.85 6.69 26.06
C HIS A 111 -11.34 7.92 25.27
N LYS A 112 -10.56 8.33 24.28
CA LYS A 112 -10.83 9.45 23.37
C LYS A 112 -10.44 9.03 21.94
N PRO A 113 -11.01 9.66 20.90
CA PRO A 113 -10.57 9.41 19.52
C PRO A 113 -9.08 9.69 19.35
N TYR A 114 -8.35 8.76 18.73
CA TYR A 114 -6.94 8.95 18.39
C TYR A 114 -6.74 10.09 17.40
N GLN A 115 -5.64 10.81 17.53
CA GLN A 115 -5.14 11.82 16.60
C GLN A 115 -3.89 11.31 15.87
N GLU A 116 -3.53 11.94 14.76
CA GLU A 116 -2.38 11.56 13.94
C GLU A 116 -1.02 11.75 14.65
N ASP A 117 -0.97 12.57 15.69
CA ASP A 117 0.21 12.82 16.52
C ASP A 117 0.25 12.00 17.82
N ASP A 118 -0.77 11.18 18.09
CA ASP A 118 -0.75 10.25 19.22
C ASP A 118 0.34 9.19 19.04
N PRO A 119 0.99 8.76 20.14
CA PRO A 119 2.03 7.75 20.06
C PRO A 119 1.47 6.39 19.61
N ILE A 120 2.15 5.75 18.67
CA ILE A 120 1.84 4.40 18.22
C ILE A 120 2.28 3.36 19.26
N SER A 121 1.50 2.29 19.41
CA SER A 121 1.76 1.15 20.30
C SER A 121 1.12 -0.13 19.74
N PRO A 122 1.64 -0.66 18.61
CA PRO A 122 1.02 -1.80 17.92
C PRO A 122 1.14 -3.10 18.75
N ALA A 123 0.02 -3.78 18.95
CA ALA A 123 -0.03 -5.00 19.78
C ALA A 123 0.13 -6.31 19.00
N SER A 124 -0.21 -6.36 17.71
CA SER A 124 -0.22 -7.58 16.88
C SER A 124 0.92 -7.62 15.84
N ALA A 125 1.19 -8.80 15.30
CA ALA A 125 2.14 -8.98 14.19
C ALA A 125 1.71 -8.18 12.94
N TYR A 126 0.42 -8.19 12.60
CA TYR A 126 -0.15 -7.39 11.51
C TYR A 126 0.11 -5.88 11.69
N ALA A 127 -0.03 -5.38 12.91
CA ALA A 127 0.14 -3.96 13.21
C ALA A 127 1.60 -3.50 13.20
N LYS A 128 2.52 -4.40 13.60
CA LYS A 128 3.96 -4.15 13.62
C LYS A 128 4.60 -4.31 12.24
N SER A 129 3.95 -5.07 11.36
CA SER A 129 4.43 -5.41 10.03
C SER A 129 4.24 -4.29 9.04
#